data_AF-A0A6G0TCL7-F1
#
_entry.id   AF-A0A6G0TCL7-F1
#
_cell.length_a   1.000
_cell.length_b   1.000
_cell.length_c   1.000
_cell.angle_alpha   90.00
_cell.angle_beta   90.00
_cell.angle_gamma   90.00
#
_symmetry.space_group_name_H-M   'P 1'
#
loop_
_entity.id
_entity.type
_entity.pdbx_description
1 polymer ?
#
loop_
_entity_poly.entity_id
_entity_poly.type
_entity_poly.pdbx_seq_one_letter_code
_entity_poly.pdbx_strand_id
1 'polypeptide(L)'
;MSFKMIIAIVAVVVMCYDTTNGALKQRQTYNGYSGGYIQNHKDESHQDLSKVPGTPGVDYPIYHAVPETSFNCKDVPYAPGMYANVETGCQAYHICHDGREGHQGASFLCSNGTLFNQKEFTCDWWYNVDCSKATYYYELNTDATKNPFVPKPKAPEEPYKQPYNNYYQSPKYYI
;
A
#
# COMPACT_ATOMS: atom_id res chain seq x y z
N MET A 1 -31.48 -50.65 17.17
CA MET A 1 -30.94 -49.28 16.99
C MET A 1 -31.90 -48.30 17.64
N SER A 2 -31.48 -47.59 18.69
CA SER A 2 -32.34 -46.68 19.45
C SER A 2 -32.72 -45.46 18.59
N PHE A 3 -33.93 -44.92 18.75
CA PHE A 3 -34.40 -43.71 18.06
C PHE A 3 -33.39 -42.53 18.16
N LYS A 4 -32.65 -42.47 19.28
CA LYS A 4 -31.58 -41.49 19.49
C LYS A 4 -30.40 -41.64 18.52
N MET A 5 -30.05 -42.87 18.13
CA MET A 5 -29.00 -43.16 17.15
C MET A 5 -29.44 -42.76 15.73
N ILE A 6 -30.72 -42.93 15.39
CA ILE A 6 -31.25 -42.54 14.08
C ILE A 6 -31.23 -41.01 13.93
N ILE A 7 -31.65 -40.27 14.97
CA ILE A 7 -31.62 -38.80 14.96
C ILE A 7 -30.19 -38.26 14.83
N ALA A 8 -29.22 -38.85 15.55
CA ALA A 8 -27.82 -38.45 15.45
C ALA A 8 -27.23 -38.69 14.05
N ILE A 9 -27.54 -39.84 13.43
CA ILE A 9 -27.07 -40.16 12.07
C ILE A 9 -27.69 -39.21 11.05
N VAL A 10 -29.00 -38.92 11.15
CA VAL A 10 -29.67 -37.97 10.25
C VAL A 10 -29.10 -36.56 10.43
N ALA A 11 -28.83 -36.11 11.66
CA ALA A 11 -28.23 -34.80 11.91
C ALA A 11 -26.81 -34.68 11.36
N VAL A 12 -25.97 -35.72 11.52
CA VAL A 12 -24.61 -35.75 10.95
C VAL A 12 -24.66 -35.76 9.43
N VAL A 13 -25.56 -36.54 8.82
CA VAL A 13 -25.72 -36.57 7.36
C VAL A 13 -26.22 -35.24 6.81
N VAL A 14 -27.19 -34.57 7.48
CA VAL A 14 -27.68 -33.25 7.08
C VAL A 14 -26.58 -32.18 7.22
N MET A 15 -25.83 -32.17 8.33
CA MET A 15 -24.71 -31.23 8.50
C MET A 15 -23.55 -31.50 7.53
N CYS A 16 -23.31 -32.76 7.14
CA CYS A 16 -22.37 -33.10 6.08
C CYS A 16 -22.88 -32.70 4.68
N TYR A 17 -24.18 -32.82 4.42
CA TYR A 17 -24.78 -32.39 3.16
C TYR A 17 -24.71 -30.87 2.98
N ASP A 18 -24.93 -30.11 4.05
CA ASP A 18 -24.84 -28.64 4.02
C ASP A 18 -23.39 -28.12 3.91
N THR A 19 -22.41 -28.81 4.50
CA THR A 19 -20.99 -28.42 4.40
C THR A 19 -20.37 -28.71 3.02
N THR A 20 -20.89 -29.69 2.26
CA THR A 20 -20.42 -29.96 0.89
C THR A 20 -21.02 -29.04 -0.17
N ASN A 21 -22.21 -28.46 0.08
CA ASN A 21 -22.84 -27.50 -0.84
C ASN A 21 -22.40 -26.03 -0.62
N GLY A 22 -21.70 -25.73 0.48
CA GLY A 22 -21.18 -24.39 0.79
C GLY A 22 -19.91 -23.97 0.05
N ALA A 23 -19.25 -24.87 -0.68
CA ALA A 23 -17.93 -24.63 -1.28
C ALA A 23 -17.93 -24.38 -2.81
N LEU A 24 -19.10 -24.20 -3.45
CA LEU A 24 -19.20 -23.97 -4.91
C LEU A 24 -19.98 -22.71 -5.33
N LYS A 25 -20.18 -21.72 -4.44
CA LYS A 25 -20.92 -20.49 -4.76
C LYS A 25 -20.10 -19.19 -4.65
N GLN A 26 -18.87 -19.19 -5.16
CA GLN A 26 -18.13 -17.95 -5.46
C GLN A 26 -17.46 -17.93 -6.84
N ARG A 27 -17.91 -18.77 -7.77
CA ARG A 27 -17.48 -18.69 -9.17
C ARG A 27 -18.70 -18.51 -10.06
N GLN A 28 -19.18 -17.27 -10.16
CA GLN A 28 -20.03 -16.70 -11.22
C GLN A 28 -20.95 -15.60 -10.65
N THR A 29 -20.42 -14.38 -10.48
CA THR A 29 -21.16 -13.12 -10.74
C THR A 29 -20.14 -11.99 -10.89
N TYR A 30 -19.30 -12.06 -11.92
CA TYR A 30 -18.81 -10.84 -12.59
C TYR A 30 -19.68 -10.70 -13.83
N ASN A 31 -20.96 -10.36 -13.62
CA ASN A 31 -21.91 -10.11 -14.70
C ASN A 31 -22.13 -8.61 -14.77
N GLY A 32 -21.69 -8.05 -15.89
CA GLY A 32 -21.71 -6.63 -16.19
C GLY A 32 -23.11 -6.05 -16.07
N TYR A 33 -23.18 -4.95 -15.33
CA TYR A 33 -24.27 -3.99 -15.41
C TYR A 33 -24.20 -3.29 -16.77
N SER A 34 -24.87 -3.88 -17.77
CA SER A 34 -25.24 -3.18 -19.00
C SER A 34 -26.50 -2.36 -18.68
N GLY A 35 -26.30 -1.12 -18.26
CA GLY A 35 -27.34 -0.13 -18.00
C GLY A 35 -26.86 1.23 -18.51
N GLY A 36 -27.42 1.66 -19.64
CA GLY A 36 -26.90 2.74 -20.47
C GLY A 36 -26.78 4.10 -19.78
N TYR A 37 -25.56 4.61 -19.77
CA TYR A 37 -25.25 6.01 -20.04
C TYR A 37 -24.21 5.99 -21.16
N ILE A 38 -24.50 6.64 -22.28
CA ILE A 38 -23.49 6.87 -23.33
C ILE A 38 -22.49 7.87 -22.76
N GLN A 39 -21.52 7.37 -22.01
CA GLN A 39 -20.33 8.14 -21.70
C GLN A 39 -19.43 8.02 -22.93
N ASN A 40 -19.35 9.11 -23.67
CA ASN A 40 -18.23 9.38 -24.56
C ASN A 40 -16.96 9.52 -23.70
N HIS A 41 -16.50 8.44 -23.10
CA HIS A 41 -15.15 8.36 -22.59
C HIS A 41 -14.25 8.29 -23.81
N LYS A 42 -13.63 9.43 -24.14
CA LYS A 42 -12.41 9.43 -24.92
C LYS A 42 -11.48 8.43 -24.24
N ASP A 43 -11.11 7.39 -24.99
CA ASP A 43 -10.12 6.40 -24.64
C ASP A 43 -8.91 7.10 -23.98
N GLU A 44 -8.83 7.02 -22.65
CA GLU A 44 -7.82 7.71 -21.85
C GLU A 44 -6.49 6.98 -22.04
N SER A 45 -5.63 7.60 -22.85
CA SER A 45 -4.20 7.33 -23.00
C SER A 45 -3.72 5.99 -22.46
N HIS A 46 -3.88 4.93 -23.25
CA HIS A 46 -3.11 3.72 -23.06
C HIS A 46 -1.63 4.10 -22.87
N GLN A 47 -1.09 3.85 -21.68
CA GLN A 47 0.33 4.08 -21.43
C GLN A 47 1.14 3.21 -22.40
N ASP A 48 2.08 3.81 -23.12
CA ASP A 48 3.00 3.06 -23.97
C ASP A 48 4.03 2.33 -23.09
N LEU A 49 3.76 1.05 -22.83
CA LEU A 49 4.62 0.18 -22.02
C LEU A 49 5.71 -0.51 -22.86
N SER A 50 5.85 -0.21 -24.16
CA SER A 50 6.83 -0.88 -25.04
C SER A 50 8.28 -0.71 -24.59
N LYS A 51 8.56 0.32 -23.78
CA LYS A 51 9.90 0.62 -23.23
C LYS A 51 10.13 0.05 -21.84
N VAL A 52 9.11 -0.55 -21.22
CA VAL A 52 9.23 -1.20 -19.91
C VAL A 52 9.59 -2.66 -20.14
N PRO A 53 10.74 -3.15 -19.63
CA PRO A 53 11.11 -4.55 -19.76
C PRO A 53 10.08 -5.48 -19.08
N GLY A 54 9.86 -6.65 -19.64
CA GLY A 54 8.90 -7.64 -19.13
C GLY A 54 7.49 -7.48 -19.71
N THR A 55 6.62 -8.40 -19.33
CA THR A 55 5.24 -8.49 -19.79
C THR A 55 4.29 -7.94 -18.73
N PRO A 56 3.58 -6.83 -18.99
CA PRO A 56 2.61 -6.29 -18.04
C PRO A 56 1.52 -7.32 -17.70
N GLY A 57 1.13 -7.40 -16.43
CA GLY A 57 0.18 -8.37 -15.90
C GLY A 57 0.75 -9.77 -15.63
N VAL A 58 1.98 -10.04 -16.08
CA VAL A 58 2.69 -11.31 -15.82
C VAL A 58 3.89 -11.06 -14.91
N ASP A 59 4.81 -10.20 -15.33
CA ASP A 59 6.04 -9.90 -14.58
C ASP A 59 5.82 -8.82 -13.52
N TYR A 60 4.87 -7.92 -13.76
CA TYR A 60 4.46 -6.87 -12.83
C TYR A 60 2.98 -6.50 -13.04
N PRO A 61 2.27 -6.08 -11.99
CA PRO A 61 0.86 -5.66 -12.05
C PRO A 61 0.67 -4.31 -12.77
N ILE A 62 -0.57 -4.05 -13.19
CA ILE A 62 -0.95 -2.85 -13.96
C ILE A 62 -2.21 -2.17 -13.37
N TYR A 63 -2.19 -1.91 -12.07
CA TYR A 63 -3.29 -1.22 -11.41
C TYR A 63 -3.39 0.23 -11.88
N HIS A 64 -4.62 0.69 -12.13
CA HIS A 64 -4.93 2.09 -12.45
C HIS A 64 -5.35 2.92 -11.22
N ALA A 65 -5.75 2.23 -10.15
CA ALA A 65 -6.04 2.77 -8.83
C ALA A 65 -5.67 1.71 -7.79
N VAL A 66 -5.37 2.14 -6.56
CA VAL A 66 -5.08 1.19 -5.47
C VAL A 66 -6.33 0.34 -5.20
N PRO A 67 -6.28 -0.99 -5.35
CA PRO A 67 -7.42 -1.85 -5.07
C PRO A 67 -7.63 -1.99 -3.55
N GLU A 68 -8.86 -2.31 -3.15
CA GLU A 68 -9.12 -2.76 -1.78
C GLU A 68 -8.43 -4.11 -1.53
N THR A 69 -7.79 -4.24 -0.36
CA THR A 69 -7.00 -5.41 0.06
C THR A 69 -7.20 -5.64 1.55
N SER A 70 -6.64 -6.72 2.09
CA SER A 70 -6.69 -6.95 3.55
C SER A 70 -5.72 -6.06 4.35
N PHE A 71 -4.88 -5.26 3.70
CA PHE A 71 -3.96 -4.35 4.38
C PHE A 71 -4.69 -3.37 5.30
N ASN A 72 -4.15 -3.20 6.52
CA ASN A 72 -4.68 -2.28 7.50
C ASN A 72 -3.54 -1.68 8.35
N CYS A 73 -3.53 -0.37 8.51
CA CYS A 73 -2.57 0.32 9.37
C CYS A 73 -2.68 -0.03 10.85
N LYS A 74 -3.74 -0.72 11.28
CA LYS A 74 -3.86 -1.26 12.64
C LYS A 74 -3.07 -2.55 12.84
N ASP A 75 -2.74 -3.25 11.76
CA ASP A 75 -2.10 -4.56 11.80
C ASP A 75 -0.59 -4.48 11.53
N VAL A 76 -0.07 -3.28 11.23
CA VAL A 76 1.36 -3.07 10.98
C VAL A 76 2.14 -2.84 12.29
N PRO A 77 3.41 -3.27 12.37
CA PRO A 77 4.17 -3.23 13.62
C PRO A 77 4.66 -1.84 14.04
N TYR A 78 4.77 -0.87 13.13
CA TYR A 78 5.35 0.45 13.41
C TYR A 78 4.51 1.60 12.82
N ALA A 79 4.11 2.56 13.63
CA ALA A 79 3.47 3.78 13.13
C ALA A 79 4.15 5.00 13.76
N PRO A 80 4.53 6.03 12.97
CA PRO A 80 4.29 6.16 11.53
C PRO A 80 5.24 5.33 10.64
N GLY A 81 4.80 4.92 9.45
CA GLY A 81 5.61 4.09 8.55
C GLY A 81 5.06 3.95 7.12
N MET A 82 5.91 3.47 6.21
CA MET A 82 5.61 3.15 4.82
C MET A 82 5.66 1.63 4.60
N TYR A 83 4.67 1.10 3.89
CA TYR A 83 4.38 -0.32 3.81
C TYR A 83 4.08 -0.77 2.38
N ALA A 84 4.88 -1.68 1.85
CA ALA A 84 4.57 -2.36 0.59
C ALA A 84 3.33 -3.23 0.75
N ASN A 85 2.37 -3.13 -0.17
CA ASN A 85 1.22 -4.02 -0.19
C ASN A 85 1.51 -5.27 -1.00
N VAL A 86 1.79 -6.37 -0.30
CA VAL A 86 2.15 -7.66 -0.91
C VAL A 86 1.00 -8.27 -1.74
N GLU A 87 -0.26 -8.01 -1.41
CA GLU A 87 -1.42 -8.51 -2.18
C GLU A 87 -1.50 -7.87 -3.57
N THR A 88 -0.99 -6.65 -3.71
CA THR A 88 -0.93 -5.94 -4.99
C THR A 88 0.36 -6.22 -5.76
N GLY A 89 1.15 -7.22 -5.37
CA GLY A 89 2.48 -7.44 -5.93
C GLY A 89 3.43 -6.26 -5.66
N CYS A 90 3.20 -5.50 -4.59
CA CYS A 90 3.94 -4.32 -4.19
C CYS A 90 3.86 -3.13 -5.16
N GLN A 91 2.93 -3.11 -6.12
CA GLN A 91 2.71 -1.89 -6.90
C GLN A 91 2.01 -0.82 -6.07
N ALA A 92 1.09 -1.23 -5.17
CA ALA A 92 0.57 -0.33 -4.16
C ALA A 92 1.47 -0.32 -2.92
N TYR A 93 1.55 0.85 -2.30
CA TYR A 93 2.13 1.02 -0.97
C TYR A 93 1.30 2.01 -0.16
N HIS A 94 1.44 1.91 1.15
CA HIS A 94 0.62 2.64 2.11
C HIS A 94 1.50 3.39 3.10
N ILE A 95 1.03 4.56 3.54
CA ILE A 95 1.63 5.34 4.60
C ILE A 95 0.67 5.35 5.78
N CYS A 96 1.10 4.75 6.87
CA CYS A 96 0.36 4.69 8.13
C CYS A 96 0.83 5.81 9.06
N HIS A 97 -0.11 6.62 9.55
CA HIS A 97 0.17 7.71 10.49
C HIS A 97 -0.82 7.68 11.67
N ASP A 98 -1.62 8.73 11.86
CA ASP A 98 -2.57 8.86 12.97
C ASP A 98 -3.98 8.31 12.65
N GLY A 99 -4.15 7.74 11.45
CA GLY A 99 -5.38 7.08 11.00
C GLY A 99 -6.42 8.01 10.37
N ARG A 100 -6.11 9.30 10.17
CA ARG A 100 -7.04 10.23 9.50
C ARG A 100 -7.29 9.91 8.03
N GLU A 101 -6.37 9.19 7.38
CA GLU A 101 -6.46 8.79 5.98
C GLU A 101 -7.25 7.48 5.77
N GLY A 102 -7.89 6.95 6.81
CA GLY A 102 -8.67 5.71 6.76
C GLY A 102 -7.88 4.48 7.18
N HIS A 103 -8.47 3.30 7.03
CA HIS A 103 -7.88 2.07 7.59
C HIS A 103 -6.61 1.61 6.86
N GLN A 104 -6.47 1.88 5.57
CA GLN A 104 -5.22 1.61 4.82
C GLN A 104 -4.22 2.76 4.91
N GLY A 105 -4.55 3.86 5.59
CA GLY A 105 -3.75 5.09 5.55
C GLY A 105 -3.72 5.73 4.15
N ALA A 106 -2.76 6.62 3.92
CA ALA A 106 -2.58 7.20 2.59
C ALA A 106 -2.03 6.15 1.63
N SER A 107 -2.68 5.98 0.48
CA SER A 107 -2.41 4.87 -0.43
C SER A 107 -1.96 5.38 -1.79
N PHE A 108 -0.94 4.74 -2.36
CA PHE A 108 -0.29 5.17 -3.59
C PHE A 108 0.03 3.99 -4.49
N LEU A 109 0.17 4.26 -5.79
CA LEU A 109 0.72 3.32 -6.77
C LEU A 109 2.10 3.77 -7.23
N CYS A 110 3.02 2.82 -7.34
CA CYS A 110 4.18 2.95 -8.20
C CYS A 110 3.75 2.89 -9.68
N SER A 111 4.49 3.58 -10.54
CA SER A 111 4.27 3.57 -11.99
C SER A 111 4.37 2.15 -12.56
N ASN A 112 3.69 1.89 -13.68
CA ASN A 112 3.78 0.60 -14.38
C ASN A 112 5.24 0.25 -14.71
N GLY A 113 5.65 -0.97 -14.37
CA GLY A 113 7.04 -1.43 -14.47
C GLY A 113 7.89 -1.27 -13.20
N THR A 114 7.33 -0.64 -12.16
CA THR A 114 8.02 -0.43 -10.88
C THR A 114 7.17 -0.94 -9.72
N LEU A 115 7.86 -1.37 -8.66
CA LEU A 115 7.27 -1.88 -7.42
C LEU A 115 7.88 -1.14 -6.24
N PHE A 116 7.11 -0.98 -5.17
CA PHE A 116 7.61 -0.39 -3.95
C PHE A 116 8.61 -1.33 -3.28
N ASN A 117 9.86 -0.91 -3.24
CA ASN A 117 10.94 -1.59 -2.58
C ASN A 117 10.94 -1.21 -1.09
N GLN A 118 10.36 -2.07 -0.25
CA GLN A 118 10.28 -1.84 1.20
C GLN A 118 11.64 -1.56 1.84
N LYS A 119 12.71 -2.17 1.33
CA LYS A 119 14.06 -2.00 1.88
C LYS A 119 14.62 -0.60 1.61
N GLU A 120 14.27 -0.02 0.46
CA GLU A 120 14.79 1.27 0.00
C GLU A 120 13.80 2.43 0.15
N PHE A 121 12.55 2.15 0.54
CA PHE A 121 11.49 3.16 0.71
C PHE A 121 11.20 3.95 -0.57
N THR A 122 11.35 3.33 -1.73
CA THR A 122 11.13 3.92 -3.05
C THR A 122 10.52 2.91 -4.00
N CYS A 123 9.88 3.38 -5.07
CA CYS A 123 9.59 2.54 -6.22
C CYS A 123 10.90 2.26 -6.98
N ASP A 124 11.12 0.99 -7.32
CA ASP A 124 12.27 0.50 -8.12
C ASP A 124 11.73 -0.41 -9.22
N TRP A 125 12.56 -0.73 -10.22
CA TRP A 125 12.20 -1.65 -11.29
C TRP A 125 11.72 -2.98 -10.74
N TRP A 126 10.67 -3.55 -11.34
CA TRP A 126 10.03 -4.77 -10.84
C TRP A 126 11.02 -5.92 -10.61
N TYR A 127 12.04 -6.05 -11.45
CA TYR A 127 13.06 -7.10 -11.36
C TYR A 127 14.08 -6.89 -10.23
N ASN A 128 14.12 -5.70 -9.62
CA ASN A 128 14.95 -5.41 -8.44
C ASN A 128 14.20 -5.65 -7.12
N VAL A 129 12.89 -5.90 -7.17
CA VAL A 129 12.03 -5.97 -5.99
C VAL A 129 11.50 -7.39 -5.79
N ASP A 130 11.97 -8.05 -4.74
CA ASP A 130 11.37 -9.28 -4.26
C ASP A 130 10.22 -8.95 -3.31
N CYS A 131 9.02 -8.74 -3.88
CA CYS A 131 7.84 -8.34 -3.12
C CYS A 131 7.47 -9.34 -2.02
N SER A 132 7.73 -10.63 -2.22
CA SER A 132 7.45 -11.68 -1.23
C SER A 132 8.22 -11.48 0.08
N LYS A 133 9.34 -10.74 0.01
CA LYS A 133 10.19 -10.41 1.16
C LYS A 133 9.88 -9.07 1.81
N ALA A 134 8.92 -8.30 1.29
CA ALA A 134 8.67 -6.95 1.76
C ALA A 134 8.39 -6.91 3.27
N THR A 135 7.58 -7.84 3.79
CA THR A 135 7.20 -7.87 5.21
C THR A 135 8.40 -8.05 6.16
N TYR A 136 9.47 -8.75 5.74
CA TYR A 136 10.70 -8.89 6.53
C TYR A 136 11.40 -7.54 6.75
N TYR A 137 11.19 -6.57 5.86
CA TYR A 137 11.82 -5.26 5.94
C TYR A 137 10.95 -4.19 6.62
N TYR A 138 9.77 -4.56 7.15
CA TYR A 138 8.90 -3.59 7.84
C TYR A 138 9.56 -2.96 9.08
N GLU A 139 10.49 -3.67 9.73
CA GLU A 139 11.33 -3.16 10.83
C GLU A 139 12.18 -1.94 10.47
N LEU A 140 12.50 -1.74 9.19
CA LEU A 140 13.23 -0.56 8.73
C LEU A 140 12.41 0.73 8.88
N ASN A 141 11.10 0.63 9.15
CA ASN A 141 10.29 1.80 9.52
C ASN A 141 10.76 2.46 10.82
N THR A 142 11.53 1.76 11.66
CA THR A 142 12.12 2.34 12.87
C THR A 142 13.38 3.17 12.59
N ASP A 143 13.97 3.06 11.40
CA ASP A 143 15.19 3.77 11.02
C ASP A 143 14.87 5.20 10.55
N ALA A 144 15.23 6.20 11.37
CA ALA A 144 15.02 7.61 11.07
C ALA A 144 15.84 8.15 9.88
N THR A 145 16.80 7.39 9.36
CA THR A 145 17.53 7.72 8.13
C THR A 145 16.76 7.32 6.87
N LYS A 146 15.85 6.33 6.99
CA LYS A 146 15.02 5.81 5.90
C LYS A 146 13.59 6.33 5.98
N ASN A 147 12.97 6.26 7.16
CA ASN A 147 11.60 6.69 7.38
C ASN A 147 11.54 8.19 7.69
N PRO A 148 11.01 9.04 6.79
CA PRO A 148 10.96 10.49 7.00
C PRO A 148 9.95 10.92 8.07
N PHE A 149 9.07 10.00 8.51
CA PHE A 149 8.06 10.28 9.53
C PHE A 149 8.56 10.07 10.96
N VAL A 150 9.74 9.47 11.14
CA VAL A 150 10.37 9.33 12.46
C VAL A 150 11.17 10.61 12.77
N PRO A 151 10.95 11.26 13.92
CA PRO A 151 11.75 12.41 14.32
C PRO A 151 13.23 12.06 14.36
N LYS A 152 14.05 12.79 13.60
CA LYS A 152 15.51 12.65 13.68
C LYS A 152 15.97 13.10 15.07
N PRO A 153 16.89 12.38 15.73
CA PRO A 153 17.55 12.89 16.92
C PRO A 153 18.10 14.29 16.60
N LYS A 154 17.74 15.30 17.40
CA LYS A 154 18.35 16.63 17.25
C LYS A 154 19.85 16.43 17.42
N ALA A 155 20.64 16.85 16.43
CA ALA A 155 22.08 16.92 16.61
C ALA A 155 22.36 17.78 17.87
N PRO A 156 23.40 17.48 18.66
CA PRO A 156 23.85 18.41 19.69
C PRO A 156 24.01 19.78 19.05
N GLU A 157 23.36 20.80 19.60
CA GLU A 157 23.51 22.17 19.11
C GLU A 157 25.00 22.53 19.18
N GLU A 158 25.67 22.69 18.03
CA GLU A 158 27.00 23.30 18.03
C GLU A 158 26.85 24.77 18.47
N PRO A 159 27.69 25.27 19.41
CA PRO A 159 27.61 26.66 19.86
C PRO A 159 27.75 27.59 18.66
N TYR A 160 26.69 28.37 18.39
CA TYR A 160 26.68 29.35 17.31
C TYR A 160 27.84 30.35 17.53
N LYS A 161 28.80 30.41 16.60
CA LYS A 161 29.75 31.53 16.55
C LYS A 161 29.08 32.64 15.74
N GLN A 162 28.61 33.70 16.41
CA GLN A 162 28.04 34.85 15.70
C GLN A 162 29.11 35.55 14.86
N PRO A 163 28.83 35.85 13.57
CA PRO A 163 29.64 36.79 12.82
C PRO A 163 29.32 38.22 13.28
N TYR A 164 30.34 38.93 13.77
CA TYR A 164 30.25 40.35 14.13
C TYR A 164 30.03 41.20 12.87
N ASN A 165 28.89 41.89 12.79
CA ASN A 165 28.50 42.74 11.65
C ASN A 165 28.64 44.23 12.00
N ASN A 166 29.60 44.92 11.38
CA ASN A 166 29.89 46.35 11.56
C ASN A 166 29.12 47.25 10.58
N TYR A 167 27.78 47.25 10.62
CA TYR A 167 26.95 48.02 9.67
C TYR A 167 26.21 49.23 10.25
N TYR A 168 26.68 49.78 11.37
CA TYR A 168 26.19 51.06 11.92
C TYR A 168 27.24 52.16 11.79
N GLN A 169 27.28 52.84 10.64
CA GLN A 169 27.42 54.30 10.62
C GLN A 169 27.10 54.87 9.23
N SER A 170 25.82 55.16 8.99
CA SER A 170 25.48 56.34 8.19
C SER A 170 24.20 56.96 8.75
N PRO A 171 24.23 58.18 9.34
CA PRO A 171 23.03 58.86 9.75
C PRO A 171 22.39 59.52 8.52
N LYS A 172 21.13 59.18 8.22
CA LYS A 172 20.31 59.94 7.27
C LYS A 172 19.66 61.11 8.03
N TYR A 173 20.12 62.32 7.76
CA TYR A 173 19.40 63.55 8.12
C TYR A 173 18.27 63.79 7.12
N TYR A 174 17.05 63.99 7.62
CA TYR A 174 15.94 64.62 6.90
C TYR A 174 15.78 66.03 7.47
N ILE A 175 16.09 67.06 6.68
CA ILE A 175 15.47 68.40 6.69
C ILE A 175 15.47 68.90 5.25
#